data_AF-A0A7C7ITQ7-F1
#
_entry.id   AF-A0A7C7ITQ7-F1
#
_cell.length_a   1.000
_cell.length_b   1.000
_cell.length_c   1.000
_cell.angle_alpha   90.00
_cell.angle_beta   90.00
_cell.angle_gamma   90.00
#
_symmetry.space_group_name_H-M   'P 1'
#
loop_
_entity.id
_entity.type
_entity.pdbx_description
1 polymer ?
#
loop_
_entity_poly.entity_id
_entity_poly.type
_entity_poly.pdbx_seq_one_letter_code
_entity_poly.pdbx_strand_id
1 'polypeptide(L)'
;MTRHFYFPYTGNKRTELKYFMERVTAFLDTHPEVKTIVEPFCGSCAFSFEIFQKYGDKYNYVMNDKDSKLIEFFYEVKKNTSKPFFDFVNQYWNKPILTQELYAELTAKKDEDVFHWFFWHRCYTIYQGKYYPERRDRIKSFTHE
;
A
#
# COMPACT_ATOMS: atom_id res chain seq x y z
N MET A 1 10.54 -0.65 14.08
CA MET A 1 9.90 0.37 13.21
C MET A 1 8.91 -0.32 12.31
N THR A 2 7.68 0.14 12.31
CA THR A 2 6.53 -0.45 11.60
C THR A 2 6.82 -0.56 10.11
N ARG A 3 7.13 -1.78 9.65
CA ARG A 3 7.35 -2.16 8.23
C ARG A 3 6.05 -2.13 7.42
N HIS A 4 5.19 -1.17 7.70
CA HIS A 4 3.87 -1.10 7.11
C HIS A 4 3.94 -0.13 5.96
N PHE A 5 3.54 -0.63 4.80
CA PHE A 5 3.21 0.21 3.66
C PHE A 5 2.18 1.28 4.07
N TYR A 6 2.02 2.30 3.22
CA TYR A 6 1.14 3.43 3.53
C TYR A 6 -0.30 3.02 3.84
N PHE A 7 -0.75 1.84 3.43
CA PHE A 7 -2.04 1.23 3.78
C PHE A 7 -1.95 -0.31 3.64
N PRO A 8 -2.93 -1.08 4.15
CA PRO A 8 -2.98 -2.53 3.92
C PRO A 8 -3.06 -2.86 2.43
N TYR A 9 -2.24 -3.80 1.95
CA TYR A 9 -2.24 -4.23 0.55
C TYR A 9 -2.39 -5.74 0.47
N THR A 10 -3.47 -6.22 -0.14
CA THR A 10 -3.74 -7.66 -0.27
C THR A 10 -2.68 -8.33 -1.14
N GLY A 11 -2.17 -9.49 -0.70
CA GLY A 11 -1.17 -10.25 -1.44
C GLY A 11 0.25 -9.67 -1.38
N ASN A 12 0.50 -8.66 -0.52
CA ASN A 12 1.85 -8.16 -0.28
C ASN A 12 2.77 -9.30 0.23
N LYS A 13 4.04 -9.29 -0.19
CA LYS A 13 4.98 -10.39 0.10
C LYS A 13 5.74 -10.24 1.40
N ARG A 14 5.39 -9.29 2.28
CA ARG A 14 6.21 -8.96 3.46
C ARG A 14 6.45 -10.17 4.37
N THR A 15 5.49 -11.08 4.47
CA THR A 15 5.60 -12.33 5.24
C THR A 15 6.45 -13.40 4.56
N GLU A 16 6.42 -13.45 3.23
CA GLU A 16 7.07 -14.46 2.40
C GLU A 16 8.51 -14.09 2.03
N LEU A 17 8.86 -12.80 2.06
CA LEU A 17 10.21 -12.30 1.72
C LEU A 17 11.31 -13.07 2.46
N LYS A 18 11.10 -13.42 3.73
CA LYS A 18 12.06 -14.19 4.52
C LYS A 18 12.47 -15.55 3.90
N TYR A 19 11.64 -16.13 3.03
CA TYR A 19 11.91 -17.42 2.41
C TYR A 19 12.82 -17.35 1.18
N PHE A 20 12.96 -16.17 0.56
CA PHE A 20 13.69 -16.05 -0.71
C PHE A 20 14.62 -14.84 -0.80
N MET A 21 14.52 -13.85 0.10
CA MET A 21 15.38 -12.67 0.08
C MET A 21 16.87 -13.01 0.22
N GLU A 22 17.23 -14.02 1.02
CA GLU A 22 18.63 -14.45 1.12
C GLU A 22 19.18 -14.87 -0.24
N ARG A 23 18.46 -15.73 -0.98
CA ARG A 23 18.85 -16.18 -2.32
C ARG A 23 18.95 -15.04 -3.31
N VAL A 24 17.99 -14.11 -3.28
CA VAL A 24 18.00 -12.92 -4.14
C VAL A 24 19.22 -12.05 -3.84
N THR A 25 19.50 -11.78 -2.58
CA THR A 25 20.63 -10.93 -2.20
C THR A 25 21.97 -11.59 -2.52
N ALA A 26 22.11 -12.91 -2.30
CA ALA A 26 23.29 -13.65 -2.71
C ALA A 26 23.53 -13.61 -4.24
N PHE A 27 22.45 -13.72 -5.02
CA PHE A 27 22.52 -13.52 -6.46
C PHE A 27 23.02 -12.11 -6.81
N LEU A 28 22.43 -11.07 -6.22
CA LEU A 28 22.82 -9.67 -6.44
C LEU A 28 24.25 -9.35 -5.98
N ASP A 29 24.75 -10.02 -4.95
CA ASP A 29 26.12 -9.88 -4.44
C ASP A 29 27.15 -10.52 -5.37
N THR A 30 26.76 -11.59 -6.08
CA THR A 30 27.61 -12.34 -7.02
C THR A 30 27.50 -11.87 -8.47
N HIS A 31 26.52 -11.02 -8.79
CA HIS A 31 26.24 -10.51 -10.14
C HIS A 31 26.31 -8.96 -10.15
N PRO A 32 27.50 -8.36 -10.00
CA PRO A 32 27.67 -6.91 -9.88
C PRO A 32 27.31 -6.12 -11.15
N GLU A 33 27.18 -6.79 -12.29
CA GLU A 33 26.72 -6.24 -13.56
C GLU A 33 25.24 -5.86 -13.54
N VAL A 34 24.43 -6.44 -12.64
CA VAL A 34 23.02 -6.06 -12.48
C VAL A 34 22.94 -4.64 -11.91
N LYS A 35 22.33 -3.72 -12.67
CA LYS A 35 22.14 -2.31 -12.28
C LYS A 35 20.68 -1.93 -12.06
N THR A 36 19.73 -2.75 -12.49
CA THR A 36 18.32 -2.41 -12.49
C THR A 36 17.48 -3.58 -11.97
N ILE A 37 16.58 -3.29 -11.03
CA ILE A 37 15.55 -4.18 -10.53
C ILE A 37 14.23 -3.77 -11.18
N VAL A 38 13.53 -4.73 -11.78
CA VAL A 38 12.24 -4.50 -12.46
C VAL A 38 11.16 -5.31 -11.75
N GLU A 39 10.14 -4.63 -11.23
CA GLU A 39 8.94 -5.26 -10.68
C GLU A 39 7.73 -4.96 -11.59
N PRO A 40 7.29 -5.92 -12.42
CA PRO A 40 6.14 -5.73 -13.30
C PRO A 40 4.79 -5.63 -12.56
N PHE A 41 4.75 -6.13 -11.32
CA PHE A 41 3.62 -6.13 -10.39
C PHE A 41 4.09 -5.73 -9.00
N CYS A 42 4.45 -4.45 -8.82
CA CYS A 42 5.11 -4.00 -7.62
C CYS A 42 4.21 -4.01 -6.37
N GLY A 43 2.90 -3.82 -6.53
CA GLY A 43 1.97 -3.66 -5.42
C GLY A 43 2.50 -2.69 -4.36
N SER A 44 2.66 -3.16 -3.13
CA SER A 44 3.22 -2.35 -2.02
C SER A 44 4.74 -2.09 -2.07
N CYS A 45 5.42 -2.45 -3.17
CA CYS A 45 6.87 -2.38 -3.36
C CYS A 45 7.67 -3.13 -2.28
N ALA A 46 7.07 -4.13 -1.63
CA ALA A 46 7.67 -4.78 -0.47
C ALA A 46 9.03 -5.43 -0.81
N PHE A 47 9.14 -6.03 -1.99
CA PHE A 47 10.36 -6.67 -2.47
C PHE A 47 11.48 -5.65 -2.73
N SER A 48 11.26 -4.68 -3.64
CA SER A 48 12.27 -3.64 -3.91
C SER A 48 12.62 -2.82 -2.67
N PHE A 49 11.68 -2.60 -1.76
CA PHE A 49 11.97 -1.89 -0.52
C PHE A 49 12.96 -2.65 0.38
N GLU A 50 12.84 -3.98 0.50
CA GLU A 50 13.82 -4.78 1.26
C GLU A 50 15.20 -4.78 0.58
N ILE A 51 15.26 -4.81 -0.76
CA ILE A 51 16.53 -4.65 -1.51
C ILE A 51 17.14 -3.27 -1.22
N PHE A 52 16.34 -2.20 -1.31
CA PHE A 52 16.78 -0.83 -1.04
C PHE A 52 17.26 -0.67 0.40
N GLN A 53 16.62 -1.31 1.39
CA GLN A 53 17.09 -1.25 2.78
C GLN A 53 18.48 -1.86 2.97
N LYS A 54 18.84 -2.90 2.20
CA LYS A 54 20.17 -3.52 2.27
C LYS A 54 21.22 -2.77 1.46
N TYR A 55 20.86 -2.26 0.28
CA TYR A 55 21.83 -1.75 -0.71
C TYR A 55 21.74 -0.25 -1.00
N GLY A 56 20.75 0.44 -0.45
CA GLY A 56 20.48 1.84 -0.74
C GLY A 56 20.20 2.08 -2.22
N ASP A 57 20.81 3.13 -2.75
CA ASP A 57 20.71 3.63 -4.13
C ASP A 57 21.60 2.89 -5.14
N LYS A 58 22.18 1.74 -4.76
CA LYS A 58 23.01 0.90 -5.66
C LYS A 58 22.30 0.50 -6.96
N TYR A 59 20.98 0.34 -6.94
CA TYR A 59 20.19 -0.14 -8.07
C TYR A 59 19.19 0.92 -8.55
N ASN A 60 18.93 0.91 -9.85
CA ASN A 60 17.75 1.57 -10.44
C ASN A 60 16.53 0.67 -10.24
N TYR A 61 15.37 1.27 -9.95
CA TYR A 61 14.13 0.55 -9.75
C TYR A 61 13.10 0.95 -10.81
N VAL A 62 12.58 -0.03 -11.54
CA VAL A 62 11.47 0.14 -12.48
C VAL A 62 10.26 -0.56 -11.88
N MET A 63 9.33 0.25 -11.36
CA MET A 63 8.15 -0.21 -10.64
C MET A 63 6.92 -0.03 -11.51
N ASN A 64 6.22 -1.12 -11.79
CA ASN A 64 5.01 -1.11 -12.58
C ASN A 64 3.90 -1.90 -11.89
N ASP A 65 2.66 -1.50 -12.13
CA ASP A 65 1.46 -2.19 -11.67
C ASP A 65 0.32 -1.92 -12.65
N LYS A 66 -0.71 -2.76 -12.62
CA LYS A 66 -1.93 -2.55 -13.40
C LYS A 66 -2.77 -1.40 -12.82
N ASP A 67 -2.70 -1.17 -11.52
CA ASP A 67 -3.40 -0.06 -10.87
C ASP A 67 -2.69 1.27 -11.17
N SER A 68 -3.26 2.05 -12.10
CA SER A 68 -2.72 3.36 -12.48
C SER A 68 -2.75 4.36 -11.33
N LYS A 69 -3.69 4.27 -10.38
CA LYS A 69 -3.77 5.16 -9.21
C LYS A 69 -2.69 4.84 -8.20
N LEU A 70 -2.33 3.57 -8.04
CA LEU A 70 -1.16 3.18 -7.25
C LEU A 70 0.14 3.74 -7.82
N ILE A 71 0.30 3.69 -9.15
CA ILE A 71 1.46 4.27 -9.82
C ILE A 71 1.47 5.80 -9.69
N GLU A 72 0.32 6.46 -9.91
CA GLU A 72 0.14 7.90 -9.68
C GLU A 72 0.52 8.28 -8.24
N PHE A 73 0.10 7.50 -7.25
CA PHE A 73 0.45 7.69 -5.84
C PHE A 73 1.96 7.63 -5.61
N PHE A 74 2.67 6.65 -6.21
CA PHE A 74 4.12 6.58 -6.09
C PHE A 74 4.83 7.79 -6.70
N TYR A 75 4.36 8.28 -7.84
CA TYR A 75 4.90 9.50 -8.45
C TYR A 75 4.69 10.72 -7.55
N GLU A 76 3.49 10.88 -6.99
CA GLU A 76 3.18 11.98 -6.08
C GLU A 76 4.01 11.92 -4.79
N VAL A 77 4.16 10.74 -4.18
CA VAL A 77 5.01 10.58 -2.99
C VAL A 77 6.47 10.89 -3.31
N LYS A 78 6.97 10.46 -4.47
CA LYS A 78 8.34 10.77 -4.89
C LYS A 78 8.57 12.27 -5.08
N LYS A 79 7.58 12.98 -5.63
CA LYS A 79 7.67 14.42 -5.93
C LYS A 79 7.41 15.31 -4.72
N ASN A 80 6.38 14.99 -3.95
CA ASN A 80 5.78 15.87 -2.94
C ASN A 80 5.81 15.28 -1.52
N THR A 81 6.46 14.12 -1.31
CA THR A 81 6.38 13.30 -0.09
C THR A 81 4.98 12.74 0.18
N SER A 82 4.83 11.91 1.20
CA SER A 82 3.51 11.38 1.59
C SER A 82 2.68 12.35 2.45
N LYS A 83 3.24 13.49 2.88
CA LYS A 83 2.57 14.42 3.80
C LYS A 83 1.20 14.89 3.28
N PRO A 84 1.04 15.32 2.00
CA PRO A 84 -0.24 15.81 1.50
C PRO A 84 -1.38 14.78 1.62
N PHE A 85 -1.08 13.50 1.40
CA PHE A 85 -2.05 12.41 1.52
C PHE A 85 -2.54 12.23 2.96
N PHE A 86 -1.63 12.30 3.93
CA PHE A 86 -2.02 12.21 5.34
C PHE A 86 -2.77 13.46 5.81
N ASP A 87 -2.38 14.65 5.33
CA ASP A 87 -3.13 15.87 5.60
C ASP A 87 -4.57 15.75 5.06
N PHE A 88 -4.75 15.23 3.84
CA PHE A 88 -6.07 14.96 3.26
C PHE A 88 -6.89 13.98 4.10
N VAL A 89 -6.30 12.85 4.52
CA VAL A 89 -6.99 11.88 5.41
C VAL A 89 -7.41 12.54 6.73
N ASN A 90 -6.53 13.36 7.32
CA ASN A 90 -6.78 14.01 8.62
C ASN A 90 -7.93 15.02 8.57
N GLN A 91 -8.23 15.61 7.40
CA GLN A 91 -9.40 16.48 7.22
C GLN A 91 -10.72 15.74 7.46
N TYR A 92 -10.77 14.43 7.22
CA TYR A 92 -11.94 13.59 7.46
C TYR A 92 -11.87 12.85 8.79
N TRP A 93 -10.65 12.46 9.22
CA TRP A 93 -10.44 11.72 10.46
C TRP A 93 -10.85 12.51 11.71
N ASN A 94 -10.58 13.82 11.72
CA ASN A 94 -10.88 14.69 12.86
C ASN A 94 -12.32 15.24 12.85
N LYS A 95 -13.15 14.88 11.86
CA LYS A 95 -14.56 15.30 11.86
C LYS A 95 -15.34 14.50 12.92
N PRO A 96 -16.15 15.15 13.78
CA PRO A 96 -16.65 14.56 15.02
C PRO A 96 -17.38 13.23 14.85
N ILE A 97 -18.11 13.02 13.77
CA ILE A 97 -18.81 11.77 13.48
C ILE A 97 -18.85 11.67 11.96
N LEU A 98 -18.28 10.61 11.39
CA LEU A 98 -18.60 10.28 10.01
C LEU A 98 -20.11 10.00 9.97
N THR A 99 -20.89 10.69 9.15
CA THR A 99 -22.32 10.43 8.96
C THR A 99 -22.50 9.47 7.77
N GLN A 100 -23.67 8.83 7.66
CA GLN A 100 -23.98 8.00 6.50
C GLN A 100 -23.95 8.82 5.19
N GLU A 101 -24.35 10.09 5.25
CA GLU A 101 -24.26 11.05 4.14
C GLU A 101 -22.80 11.31 3.74
N LEU A 102 -21.92 11.60 4.71
CA LEU A 102 -20.49 11.79 4.44
C LEU A 102 -19.84 10.51 3.91
N TYR A 103 -20.24 9.34 4.41
CA TYR A 103 -19.78 8.06 3.87
C TYR A 103 -20.22 7.84 2.41
N ALA A 104 -21.47 8.16 2.09
CA ALA A 104 -21.99 8.07 0.72
C ALA A 104 -21.25 9.04 -0.22
N GLU A 105 -21.00 10.28 0.24
CA GLU A 105 -20.21 11.28 -0.50
C GLU A 105 -18.80 10.77 -0.81
N LEU A 106 -18.09 10.27 0.21
CA LEU A 106 -16.73 9.74 0.06
C LEU A 106 -16.67 8.51 -0.85
N THR A 107 -17.71 7.65 -0.79
CA THR A 107 -17.80 6.47 -1.66
C THR A 107 -18.00 6.87 -3.12
N ALA A 108 -18.80 7.90 -3.40
CA ALA A 108 -19.02 8.41 -4.75
C ALA A 108 -17.72 8.96 -5.37
N LYS A 109 -16.80 9.47 -4.54
CA LYS A 109 -15.52 10.06 -4.95
C LYS A 109 -14.35 9.09 -4.92
N LYS A 110 -14.53 7.82 -4.55
CA LYS A 110 -13.45 6.88 -4.23
C LYS A 110 -12.31 6.78 -5.27
N ASP A 111 -12.62 6.97 -6.55
CA ASP A 111 -11.67 6.86 -7.67
C ASP A 111 -11.54 8.19 -8.45
N GLU A 112 -12.10 9.29 -7.93
CA GLU A 112 -12.09 10.61 -8.58
C GLU A 112 -10.65 11.10 -8.82
N ASP A 113 -9.81 10.97 -7.78
CA ASP A 113 -8.40 11.30 -7.84
C ASP A 113 -7.56 10.35 -6.96
N VAL A 114 -6.24 10.51 -7.01
CA VAL A 114 -5.31 9.68 -6.22
C VAL A 114 -5.45 9.86 -4.71
N PHE A 115 -5.92 11.02 -4.24
CA PHE A 115 -6.11 11.31 -2.81
C PHE A 115 -7.33 10.57 -2.26
N HIS A 116 -8.44 10.59 -2.99
CA HIS A 116 -9.64 9.82 -2.65
C HIS A 116 -9.39 8.31 -2.74
N TRP A 117 -8.65 7.88 -3.77
CA TRP A 117 -8.21 6.49 -3.90
C TRP A 117 -7.36 6.06 -2.69
N PHE A 118 -6.40 6.88 -2.28
CA PHE A 118 -5.56 6.63 -1.11
C PHE A 118 -6.38 6.58 0.18
N PHE A 119 -7.28 7.56 0.37
CA PHE A 119 -8.16 7.64 1.52
C PHE A 119 -8.98 6.35 1.68
N TRP A 120 -9.56 5.87 0.58
CA TRP A 120 -10.32 4.62 0.58
C TRP A 120 -9.44 3.43 0.99
N HIS A 121 -8.28 3.24 0.37
CA HIS A 121 -7.39 2.13 0.71
C HIS A 121 -6.87 2.19 2.15
N ARG A 122 -6.65 3.40 2.69
CA ARG A 122 -6.18 3.61 4.06
C ARG A 122 -7.27 3.37 5.11
N CYS A 123 -8.49 3.83 4.84
CA CYS A 123 -9.52 3.96 5.87
C CYS A 123 -10.71 3.01 5.70
N TYR A 124 -10.85 2.33 4.56
CA TYR A 124 -11.99 1.45 4.24
C TYR A 124 -12.27 0.40 5.32
N THR A 125 -11.24 -0.26 5.83
CA THR A 125 -11.36 -1.28 6.88
C THR A 125 -11.86 -0.71 8.21
N ILE A 126 -11.54 0.55 8.50
CA ILE A 126 -11.90 1.22 9.75
C ILE A 126 -13.37 1.65 9.72
N TYR A 127 -13.84 2.18 8.59
CA TYR A 127 -15.22 2.66 8.46
C TYR A 127 -16.23 1.52 8.31
N GLN A 128 -15.92 0.45 7.58
CA GLN A 128 -16.81 -0.72 7.55
C GLN A 128 -17.03 -1.32 8.94
N GLY A 129 -15.98 -1.42 9.76
CA GLY A 129 -16.09 -1.96 11.12
C GLY A 129 -16.87 -1.06 12.09
N LYS A 130 -17.04 0.23 11.79
CA LYS A 130 -17.78 1.19 12.63
C LYS A 130 -19.29 1.17 12.36
N TYR A 131 -19.72 1.04 11.11
CA TYR A 131 -21.15 1.04 10.74
C TYR A 131 -21.78 -0.33 10.60
N TYR A 132 -20.95 -1.35 10.32
CA TYR A 132 -21.42 -2.72 10.20
C TYR A 132 -20.63 -3.63 11.15
N PRO A 133 -20.74 -3.44 12.49
CA PRO A 133 -20.06 -4.28 13.46
C PRO A 133 -20.32 -5.78 13.23
N GLU A 134 -21.53 -6.14 12.81
CA GLU A 134 -21.96 -7.49 12.49
C GLU A 134 -21.21 -8.13 11.30
N ARG A 135 -20.62 -7.32 10.40
CA ARG A 135 -19.75 -7.82 9.33
C ARG A 135 -18.32 -8.09 9.80
N ARG A 136 -17.93 -7.55 10.94
CA ARG A 136 -16.60 -7.75 11.54
C ARG A 136 -16.42 -9.18 12.06
N ASP A 137 -17.49 -9.80 12.56
CA ASP A 137 -17.48 -11.16 13.08
C ASP A 137 -17.76 -12.25 12.02
N ARG A 138 -18.40 -11.90 10.89
CA ARG A 138 -18.59 -12.84 9.77
C ARG A 138 -17.30 -13.28 9.07
N ILE A 139 -16.21 -12.53 9.23
CA ILE A 139 -14.90 -12.88 8.67
C ILE A 139 -14.19 -13.96 9.53
N LYS A 140 -14.68 -14.28 10.73
CA LYS A 140 -14.12 -15.32 11.62
C LYS A 140 -14.64 -16.73 11.39
N SER A 141 -15.58 -16.94 10.46
CA SER A 141 -16.07 -18.28 10.14
C SER A 141 -16.05 -18.52 8.63
N PHE A 142 -14.87 -18.85 8.11
CA PHE A 142 -14.77 -19.76 6.99
C PHE A 142 -14.63 -21.16 7.58
N THR A 143 -15.75 -21.85 7.77
CA THR A 143 -15.73 -23.32 7.85
C THR A 143 -15.40 -23.82 6.45
N HIS A 144 -14.21 -24.40 6.30
CA HIS A 144 -13.91 -25.24 5.16
C HIS A 144 -14.85 -26.45 5.22
N GLU A 145 -15.72 -26.58 4.22
CA GLU A 145 -16.08 -27.90 3.69
C GLU A 145 -15.05 -28.28 2.62
#